data_AF-A0A0M8WHL5-F1
#
_entry.id   AF-A0A0M8WHL5-F1
#
_cell.length_a   1.000
_cell.length_b   1.000
_cell.length_c   1.000
_cell.angle_alpha   90.00
_cell.angle_beta   90.00
_cell.angle_gamma   90.00
#
_symmetry.space_group_name_H-M   'P 1'
#
loop_
_entity.id
_entity.type
_entity.pdbx_description
1 polymer ?
#
loop_
_entity_poly.entity_id
_entity_poly.type
_entity_poly.pdbx_seq_one_letter_code
_entity_poly.pdbx_strand_id
1 'polypeptide(L)'
;MSQRADQASDRVSYTASPPPNPATALTVTFWARLRVDLNDFSTMMRLHSASGGSTTINLAAGSNGTTPVVVSPGNTSGIVGGDELVVDAWRMIAVTVAGTGATDGRIYTRTVGGTTNVTTGQVSGGSTPDGLTLFGRSPGDAGEWFNGGLAYVRVWSAVLSQAEIEAEWASPTIVRTSGVWANWPMLTNILDVSGNGRNLTAGTTALTTEDDPPLTTTVTGSATAAFGGLTATASGTPTVRATATGQFGGLTGTANGLPKVAGSATLTGGALTGGASGLRTVIGSAAAQLGGLTGTAAAPSHVTGTGTSPLGPLTATAHGRIPGAPEQGSWYGLLDILREGAQLARDERERDPVACLDCGEPLRTGPRGQLYCPFDGSIWGAGGRRIGQVSATY
;
A
#
# COMPACT_ATOMS: atom_id res chain seq x y z
N MET A 1 -1.92 -6.13 15.70
CA MET A 1 -3.37 -6.29 15.45
C MET A 1 -4.05 -5.16 16.18
N SER A 2 -4.96 -4.47 15.52
CA SER A 2 -5.66 -3.28 16.01
C SER A 2 -6.97 -3.65 16.70
N GLN A 3 -7.50 -2.80 17.57
CA GLN A 3 -8.75 -3.04 18.30
C GLN A 3 -9.96 -2.75 17.41
N ARG A 4 -10.98 -3.60 17.52
CA ARG A 4 -12.19 -3.58 16.70
C ARG A 4 -13.45 -3.66 17.57
N ALA A 5 -14.46 -2.88 17.19
CA ALA A 5 -15.84 -3.07 17.63
C ALA A 5 -16.63 -3.84 16.57
N ASP A 6 -17.32 -4.91 16.96
CA ASP A 6 -18.21 -5.71 16.11
C ASP A 6 -19.64 -5.83 16.66
N GLN A 7 -19.91 -5.24 17.82
CA GLN A 7 -21.23 -5.14 18.44
C GLN A 7 -21.54 -3.74 18.95
N ALA A 8 -22.83 -3.40 19.07
CA ALA A 8 -23.27 -2.09 19.56
C ALA A 8 -22.81 -1.76 20.99
N SER A 9 -22.52 -2.78 21.80
CA SER A 9 -22.00 -2.60 23.15
C SER A 9 -20.49 -2.37 23.20
N ASP A 10 -19.77 -2.62 22.11
CA ASP A 10 -18.32 -2.48 22.02
C ASP A 10 -17.95 -1.00 21.98
N ARG A 11 -17.47 -0.50 23.11
CA ARG A 11 -16.99 0.87 23.24
C ARG A 11 -15.95 0.97 24.32
N VAL A 12 -15.14 2.00 24.24
CA VAL A 12 -14.13 2.31 25.26
C VAL A 12 -14.18 3.79 25.57
N SER A 13 -14.06 4.14 26.84
CA SER A 13 -14.27 5.52 27.29
C SER A 13 -13.21 5.96 28.30
N TYR A 14 -12.97 7.26 28.34
CA TYR A 14 -12.18 7.90 29.38
C TYR A 14 -12.97 9.07 29.99
N THR A 15 -13.21 9.01 31.30
CA THR A 15 -14.00 10.00 32.05
C THR A 15 -13.31 10.46 33.34
N ALA A 16 -12.07 10.04 33.59
CA ALA A 16 -11.36 10.35 34.83
C ALA A 16 -10.81 11.79 34.87
N SER A 17 -10.58 12.42 33.71
CA SER A 17 -10.26 13.84 33.62
C SER A 17 -10.76 14.45 32.30
N PRO A 18 -11.02 15.77 32.27
CA PRO A 18 -11.49 16.45 31.05
C PRO A 18 -10.52 16.30 29.86
N PRO A 19 -11.04 15.94 28.67
CA PRO A 19 -10.32 16.11 27.41
C PRO A 19 -10.03 17.58 27.10
N PRO A 20 -9.11 17.87 26.15
CA PRO A 20 -8.85 19.24 25.71
C PRO A 20 -10.12 19.89 25.19
N ASN A 21 -10.37 21.15 25.57
CA ASN A 21 -11.53 21.90 25.11
C ASN A 21 -11.34 22.34 23.65
N PRO A 22 -12.22 21.91 22.71
CA PRO A 22 -12.14 22.35 21.31
C PRO A 22 -12.21 23.87 21.14
N ALA A 23 -12.87 24.59 22.06
CA ALA A 23 -12.95 26.04 22.02
C ALA A 23 -11.60 26.75 22.25
N THR A 24 -10.54 26.03 22.62
CA THR A 24 -9.18 26.57 22.80
C THR A 24 -8.20 25.95 21.83
N ALA A 25 -7.98 24.64 21.93
CA ALA A 25 -7.08 23.90 21.05
C ALA A 25 -7.32 22.41 21.20
N LEU A 26 -7.57 21.73 20.08
CA LEU A 26 -7.69 20.28 20.00
C LEU A 26 -7.09 19.79 18.69
N THR A 27 -6.34 18.70 18.76
CA THR A 27 -6.11 17.82 17.62
C THR A 27 -6.41 16.40 18.02
N VAL A 28 -7.10 15.67 17.13
CA VAL A 28 -7.27 14.23 17.21
C VAL A 28 -6.79 13.64 15.89
N THR A 29 -6.05 12.55 15.95
CA THR A 29 -5.68 11.77 14.76
C THR A 29 -5.83 10.27 15.03
N PHE A 30 -6.22 9.52 14.00
CA PHE A 30 -6.27 8.07 14.04
C PHE A 30 -6.35 7.48 12.63
N TRP A 31 -6.17 6.18 12.58
CA TRP A 31 -6.56 5.35 11.46
C TRP A 31 -7.91 4.71 11.75
N ALA A 32 -8.78 4.63 10.75
CA ALA A 32 -10.09 3.98 10.84
C ALA A 32 -10.29 2.98 9.70
N ARG A 33 -10.94 1.85 9.99
CA ARG A 33 -11.37 0.87 9.00
C ARG A 33 -12.83 0.51 9.25
N LEU A 34 -13.69 0.80 8.29
CA LEU A 34 -15.08 0.39 8.33
C LEU A 34 -15.16 -1.11 8.01
N ARG A 35 -15.89 -1.90 8.81
CA ARG A 35 -16.09 -3.33 8.56
C ARG A 35 -17.52 -3.62 8.10
N VAL A 36 -18.48 -2.88 8.62
CA VAL A 36 -19.87 -2.94 8.17
C VAL A 36 -20.38 -1.52 8.02
N ASP A 37 -20.82 -1.19 6.81
CA ASP A 37 -21.61 0.01 6.58
C ASP A 37 -23.02 -0.22 7.15
N LEU A 38 -23.37 0.55 8.20
CA LEU A 38 -24.68 0.48 8.83
C LEU A 38 -25.72 1.35 8.12
N ASN A 39 -25.31 2.13 7.11
CA ASN A 39 -26.12 3.15 6.43
C ASN A 39 -26.83 4.06 7.46
N ASP A 40 -26.08 4.43 8.50
CA ASP A 40 -26.52 5.24 9.63
C ASP A 40 -25.31 5.96 10.24
N PHE A 41 -25.57 6.98 11.05
CA PHE A 41 -24.53 7.65 11.82
C PHE A 41 -23.75 6.64 12.68
N SER A 42 -22.43 6.64 12.52
CA SER A 42 -21.54 5.67 13.18
C SER A 42 -20.36 6.38 13.81
N THR A 43 -20.33 6.47 15.13
CA THR A 43 -19.40 7.30 15.91
C THR A 43 -18.06 6.59 16.10
N MET A 44 -17.01 7.14 15.50
CA MET A 44 -15.63 6.68 15.72
C MET A 44 -15.08 7.23 17.03
N MET A 45 -15.28 8.54 17.28
CA MET A 45 -14.89 9.20 18.53
C MET A 45 -15.86 10.33 18.87
N ARG A 46 -16.26 10.42 20.13
CA ARG A 46 -17.04 11.54 20.65
C ARG A 46 -16.37 12.16 21.86
N LEU A 47 -16.27 13.49 21.85
CA LEU A 47 -16.11 14.27 23.08
C LEU A 47 -17.50 14.62 23.59
N HIS A 48 -17.76 14.31 24.85
CA HIS A 48 -19.06 14.53 25.47
C HIS A 48 -18.94 15.36 26.75
N SER A 49 -20.08 15.92 27.15
CA SER A 49 -20.29 16.61 28.41
C SER A 49 -21.54 16.05 29.09
N ALA A 50 -21.80 16.48 30.33
CA ALA A 50 -22.91 15.99 31.14
C ALA A 50 -22.91 14.45 31.26
N SER A 51 -21.73 13.87 31.51
CA SER A 51 -21.52 12.43 31.68
C SER A 51 -22.00 11.60 30.48
N GLY A 52 -21.87 12.14 29.26
CA GLY A 52 -22.28 11.47 28.02
C GLY A 52 -23.61 11.95 27.44
N GLY A 53 -24.40 12.71 28.21
CA GLY A 53 -25.72 13.20 27.82
C GLY A 53 -25.69 14.26 26.72
N SER A 54 -24.57 14.96 26.52
CA SER A 54 -24.45 16.02 25.51
C SER A 54 -23.18 15.91 24.69
N THR A 55 -23.25 16.29 23.41
CA THR A 55 -22.12 16.29 22.48
C THR A 55 -21.33 17.57 22.62
N THR A 56 -20.01 17.46 22.76
CA THR A 56 -19.10 18.59 22.51
C THR A 56 -18.66 18.58 21.05
N ILE A 57 -18.15 17.43 20.60
CA ILE A 57 -17.79 17.16 19.21
C ILE A 57 -18.03 15.67 18.92
N ASN A 58 -18.51 15.34 17.72
CA ASN A 58 -18.65 13.96 17.28
C ASN A 58 -17.91 13.74 15.96
N LEU A 59 -16.96 12.81 15.94
CA LEU A 59 -16.27 12.34 14.75
C LEU A 59 -16.91 11.01 14.36
N ALA A 60 -17.65 11.02 13.26
CA ALA A 60 -18.50 9.90 12.86
C ALA A 60 -18.46 9.68 11.35
N ALA A 61 -18.97 8.55 10.89
CA ALA A 61 -19.56 8.48 9.57
C ALA A 61 -20.93 9.17 9.60
N GLY A 62 -21.29 9.88 8.53
CA GLY A 62 -22.58 10.55 8.37
C GLY A 62 -23.74 9.54 8.26
N SER A 63 -24.96 10.05 8.02
CA SER A 63 -26.16 9.21 7.91
C SER A 63 -26.14 8.20 6.76
N ASN A 64 -25.17 8.30 5.84
CA ASN A 64 -24.94 7.31 4.79
C ASN A 64 -23.97 6.20 5.22
N GLY A 65 -23.48 6.22 6.46
CA GLY A 65 -22.59 5.22 7.05
C GLY A 65 -21.14 5.23 6.55
N THR A 66 -20.80 6.04 5.55
CA THR A 66 -19.46 6.04 4.93
C THR A 66 -18.73 7.38 4.96
N THR A 67 -19.42 8.51 4.90
CA THR A 67 -18.75 9.81 4.79
C THR A 67 -18.25 10.31 6.15
N PRO A 68 -16.93 10.53 6.37
CA PRO A 68 -16.44 11.10 7.63
C PRO A 68 -16.99 12.51 7.84
N VAL A 69 -17.49 12.79 9.04
CA VAL A 69 -18.02 14.08 9.43
C VAL A 69 -17.59 14.47 10.84
N VAL A 70 -17.41 15.78 11.06
CA VAL A 70 -17.25 16.37 12.39
C VAL A 70 -18.48 17.18 12.72
N VAL A 71 -19.28 16.73 13.67
CA VAL A 71 -20.52 17.39 14.08
C VAL A 71 -20.34 18.04 15.44
N SER A 72 -20.95 19.20 15.64
CA SER A 72 -21.01 19.90 16.94
C SER A 72 -22.41 20.47 17.15
N PRO A 73 -22.82 20.83 18.38
CA PRO A 73 -24.16 21.38 18.60
C PRO A 73 -24.48 22.64 17.77
N GLY A 74 -23.48 23.48 17.51
CA GLY A 74 -23.61 24.67 16.66
C GLY A 74 -23.40 24.42 15.17
N ASN A 75 -23.11 23.18 14.75
CA ASN A 75 -23.01 22.78 13.35
C ASN A 75 -23.43 21.31 13.19
N THR A 76 -24.74 21.07 13.11
CA THR A 76 -25.34 19.74 13.05
C THR A 76 -25.19 19.07 11.68
N SER A 77 -25.01 19.85 10.61
CA SER A 77 -24.65 19.34 9.28
C SER A 77 -23.20 18.86 9.20
N GLY A 78 -22.35 19.34 10.11
CA GLY A 78 -20.97 18.94 10.28
C GLY A 78 -20.02 19.49 9.22
N ILE A 79 -18.72 19.26 9.46
CA ILE A 79 -17.65 19.46 8.47
C ILE A 79 -17.46 18.12 7.76
N VAL A 80 -17.63 18.09 6.44
CA VAL A 80 -17.61 16.87 5.63
C VAL A 80 -16.19 16.57 5.13
N GLY A 81 -15.69 15.37 5.42
CA GLY A 81 -14.40 14.88 4.94
C GLY A 81 -14.39 14.60 3.43
N GLY A 82 -13.22 14.71 2.80
CA GLY A 82 -13.08 14.55 1.35
C GLY A 82 -13.00 13.09 0.88
N ASP A 83 -12.58 12.17 1.75
CA ASP A 83 -12.45 10.75 1.43
C ASP A 83 -13.43 9.91 2.24
N GLU A 84 -14.32 9.19 1.54
CA GLU A 84 -15.25 8.26 2.17
C GLU A 84 -14.52 7.07 2.80
N LEU A 85 -15.08 6.57 3.90
CA LEU A 85 -14.77 5.25 4.42
C LEU A 85 -15.24 4.20 3.41
N VAL A 86 -14.41 3.18 3.20
CA VAL A 86 -14.75 2.04 2.35
C VAL A 86 -14.60 0.80 3.21
N VAL A 87 -15.56 -0.11 3.08
CA VAL A 87 -15.53 -1.39 3.80
C VAL A 87 -14.21 -2.10 3.54
N ASP A 88 -13.62 -2.60 4.62
CA ASP A 88 -12.34 -3.31 4.66
C ASP A 88 -11.11 -2.50 4.20
N ALA A 89 -11.23 -1.17 4.05
CA ALA A 89 -10.11 -0.29 3.70
C ALA A 89 -9.76 0.67 4.84
N TRP A 90 -8.46 0.75 5.14
CA TRP A 90 -7.94 1.74 6.09
C TRP A 90 -7.99 3.17 5.53
N ARG A 91 -8.36 4.11 6.39
CA ARG A 91 -8.39 5.55 6.14
C ARG A 91 -7.69 6.29 7.27
N MET A 92 -6.99 7.35 6.92
CA MET A 92 -6.37 8.27 7.87
C MET A 92 -7.33 9.43 8.10
N ILE A 93 -7.65 9.70 9.36
CA ILE A 93 -8.60 10.76 9.76
C ILE A 93 -7.96 11.59 10.87
N ALA A 94 -8.10 12.91 10.76
CA ALA A 94 -7.71 13.83 11.81
C ALA A 94 -8.66 15.02 11.85
N VAL A 95 -8.75 15.64 13.03
CA VAL A 95 -9.53 16.85 13.25
C VAL A 95 -8.69 17.83 14.04
N THR A 96 -8.69 19.08 13.62
CA THR A 96 -8.12 20.19 14.40
C THR A 96 -9.21 21.19 14.72
N VAL A 97 -9.23 21.70 15.95
CA VAL A 97 -10.10 22.80 16.36
C VAL A 97 -9.26 23.85 17.09
N ALA A 98 -9.25 25.08 16.58
CA ALA A 98 -8.44 26.20 17.07
C ALA A 98 -9.26 27.30 17.78
N GLY A 99 -10.53 27.01 18.10
CA GLY A 99 -11.52 28.00 18.51
C GLY A 99 -12.93 27.63 18.06
N THR A 100 -13.86 28.57 18.14
CA THR A 100 -15.28 28.37 17.78
C THR A 100 -15.73 29.13 16.52
N GLY A 101 -14.80 29.82 15.86
CA GLY A 101 -15.05 30.57 14.64
C GLY A 101 -15.33 29.66 13.44
N ALA A 102 -15.86 30.26 12.37
CA ALA A 102 -16.27 29.56 11.15
C ALA A 102 -15.12 28.82 10.43
N THR A 103 -13.87 29.18 10.73
CA THR A 103 -12.67 28.61 10.12
C THR A 103 -11.77 27.85 11.09
N ASP A 104 -12.20 27.68 12.33
CA ASP A 104 -11.36 27.13 13.39
C ASP A 104 -11.37 25.60 13.41
N GLY A 105 -12.41 24.98 12.84
CA GLY A 105 -12.51 23.53 12.66
C GLY A 105 -11.99 23.07 11.30
N ARG A 106 -11.23 21.97 11.30
CA ARG A 106 -10.84 21.26 10.07
C ARG A 106 -10.94 19.76 10.26
N ILE A 107 -11.40 19.06 9.22
CA ILE A 107 -11.25 17.61 9.09
C ILE A 107 -10.23 17.33 7.99
N TYR A 108 -9.31 16.42 8.27
CA TYR A 108 -8.32 15.90 7.35
C TYR A 108 -8.66 14.45 7.08
N THR A 109 -8.74 14.08 5.80
CA THR A 109 -8.93 12.69 5.39
C THR A 109 -7.86 12.32 4.37
N ARG A 110 -7.46 11.06 4.37
CA ARG A 110 -6.51 10.54 3.39
C ARG A 110 -6.71 9.05 3.15
N THR A 111 -6.69 8.66 1.88
CA THR A 111 -6.60 7.26 1.47
C THR A 111 -5.16 6.74 1.55
N VAL A 112 -4.96 5.43 1.77
CA VAL A 112 -3.61 4.85 1.78
C VAL A 112 -2.90 5.12 0.45
N GLY A 113 -1.75 5.80 0.51
CA GLY A 113 -1.00 6.21 -0.68
C GLY A 113 -1.56 7.43 -1.43
N GLY A 114 -2.69 8.00 -1.00
CA GLY A 114 -3.31 9.17 -1.60
C GLY A 114 -2.75 10.51 -1.08
N THR A 115 -3.40 11.59 -1.49
CA THR A 115 -3.16 12.96 -1.00
C THR A 115 -4.05 13.27 0.20
N THR A 116 -3.62 14.19 1.06
CA THR A 116 -4.43 14.67 2.18
C THR A 116 -5.47 15.67 1.69
N ASN A 117 -6.74 15.38 1.94
CA ASN A 117 -7.85 16.31 1.76
C ASN A 117 -8.13 17.06 3.05
N VAL A 118 -8.46 18.35 2.93
CA VAL A 118 -8.74 19.22 4.09
C VAL A 118 -10.02 20.00 3.84
N THR A 119 -11.00 19.84 4.72
CA THR A 119 -12.22 20.66 4.72
C THR A 119 -12.25 21.52 5.97
N THR A 120 -12.52 22.81 5.78
CA THR A 120 -12.64 23.79 6.87
C THR A 120 -14.11 24.06 7.18
N GLY A 121 -14.44 24.27 8.44
CA GLY A 121 -15.77 24.69 8.86
C GLY A 121 -15.84 25.02 10.35
N GLN A 122 -17.06 25.28 10.81
CA GLN A 122 -17.30 25.69 12.19
C GLN A 122 -17.47 24.48 13.11
N VAL A 123 -16.84 24.56 14.27
CA VAL A 123 -17.11 23.71 15.44
C VAL A 123 -17.52 24.65 16.58
N SER A 124 -18.75 24.57 17.05
CA SER A 124 -19.23 25.52 18.07
C SER A 124 -20.41 24.97 18.87
N GLY A 125 -20.83 25.70 19.90
CA GLY A 125 -22.02 25.37 20.70
C GLY A 125 -21.85 24.19 21.67
N GLY A 126 -20.69 23.53 21.70
CA GLY A 126 -20.36 22.48 22.67
C GLY A 126 -19.96 23.05 24.03
N SER A 127 -20.43 22.43 25.11
CA SER A 127 -19.92 22.66 26.46
C SER A 127 -18.48 22.15 26.61
N THR A 128 -17.78 22.54 27.67
CA THR A 128 -16.49 21.92 28.02
C THR A 128 -16.66 20.41 28.19
N PRO A 129 -15.84 19.57 27.53
CA PRO A 129 -16.00 18.12 27.60
C PRO A 129 -15.57 17.59 28.98
N ASP A 130 -16.30 16.58 29.47
CA ASP A 130 -15.97 15.84 30.70
C ASP A 130 -15.53 14.40 30.42
N GLY A 131 -15.56 13.96 29.16
CA GLY A 131 -15.01 12.68 28.76
C GLY A 131 -15.03 12.44 27.25
N LEU A 132 -14.48 11.28 26.91
CA LEU A 132 -14.27 10.82 25.54
C LEU A 132 -14.74 9.38 25.42
N THR A 133 -15.38 9.04 24.31
CA THR A 133 -15.71 7.65 23.95
C THR A 133 -15.26 7.35 22.53
N LEU A 134 -14.74 6.15 22.31
CA LEU A 134 -14.47 5.56 20.99
C LEU A 134 -15.50 4.48 20.69
N PHE A 135 -15.75 4.27 19.39
CA PHE A 135 -16.69 3.28 18.84
C PHE A 135 -18.18 3.49 19.20
N GLY A 136 -18.54 4.62 19.80
CA GLY A 136 -19.93 4.92 20.14
C GLY A 136 -20.10 6.25 20.85
N ARG A 137 -21.35 6.55 21.23
CA ARG A 137 -21.72 7.88 21.75
C ARG A 137 -21.24 8.15 23.18
N SER A 138 -21.45 7.23 24.13
CA SER A 138 -20.99 7.41 25.51
C SER A 138 -21.06 6.10 26.31
N PRO A 139 -20.54 6.05 27.56
CA PRO A 139 -20.76 4.89 28.42
C PRO A 139 -22.24 4.54 28.64
N GLY A 140 -23.13 5.55 28.67
CA GLY A 140 -24.56 5.38 28.92
C GLY A 140 -25.45 5.32 27.67
N ASP A 141 -24.88 5.43 26.47
CA ASP A 141 -25.62 5.52 25.21
C ASP A 141 -24.96 4.62 24.15
N ALA A 142 -25.65 3.54 23.79
CA ALA A 142 -25.20 2.53 22.83
C ALA A 142 -25.63 2.82 21.38
N GLY A 143 -26.29 3.97 21.13
CA GLY A 143 -26.66 4.39 19.77
C GLY A 143 -25.44 4.80 18.94
N GLU A 144 -25.62 4.81 17.61
CA GLU A 144 -24.64 5.29 16.62
C GLU A 144 -23.24 4.69 16.82
N TRP A 145 -23.15 3.39 17.07
CA TRP A 145 -21.88 2.68 17.25
C TRP A 145 -21.15 2.50 15.92
N PHE A 146 -19.82 2.43 15.96
CA PHE A 146 -19.01 2.21 14.76
C PHE A 146 -18.59 0.74 14.65
N ASN A 147 -19.02 0.06 13.58
CA ASN A 147 -18.56 -1.29 13.28
C ASN A 147 -17.25 -1.25 12.49
N GLY A 148 -16.13 -1.33 13.20
CA GLY A 148 -14.84 -1.23 12.57
C GLY A 148 -13.67 -1.18 13.53
N GLY A 149 -12.49 -0.91 12.96
CA GLY A 149 -11.22 -0.82 13.67
C GLY A 149 -10.75 0.62 13.80
N LEU A 150 -10.10 0.92 14.93
CA LEU A 150 -9.34 2.14 15.13
C LEU A 150 -7.91 1.78 15.51
N ALA A 151 -6.95 2.52 14.96
CA ALA A 151 -5.54 2.36 15.30
C ALA A 151 -4.86 3.72 15.48
N TYR A 152 -3.85 3.77 16.36
CA TYR A 152 -3.03 4.96 16.61
C TYR A 152 -3.86 6.21 16.96
N VAL A 153 -4.82 6.07 17.86
CA VAL A 153 -5.66 7.17 18.33
C VAL A 153 -4.84 8.08 19.24
N ARG A 154 -4.62 9.31 18.80
CA ARG A 154 -3.82 10.30 19.55
C ARG A 154 -4.57 11.61 19.65
N VAL A 155 -4.41 12.27 20.79
CA VAL A 155 -5.11 13.50 21.14
C VAL A 155 -4.12 14.50 21.70
N TRP A 156 -4.20 15.76 21.27
CA TRP A 156 -3.38 16.87 21.76
C TRP A 156 -4.24 18.02 22.24
N SER A 157 -3.74 18.71 23.28
CA SER A 157 -4.14 20.06 23.68
C SER A 157 -3.42 21.12 22.83
N ALA A 158 -3.34 20.90 21.52
CA ALA A 158 -2.66 21.75 20.56
C ALA A 158 -3.31 21.61 19.18
N VAL A 159 -3.14 22.62 18.34
CA VAL A 159 -3.55 22.59 16.92
C VAL A 159 -2.34 22.20 16.09
N LEU A 160 -2.31 20.98 15.59
CA LEU A 160 -1.23 20.52 14.71
C LEU A 160 -1.43 21.05 13.30
N SER A 161 -0.32 21.30 12.61
CA SER A 161 -0.29 21.57 11.18
C SER A 161 -0.56 20.30 10.36
N GLN A 162 -0.92 20.45 9.08
CA GLN A 162 -1.11 19.31 8.18
C GLN A 162 0.15 18.42 8.09
N ALA A 163 1.34 19.03 8.04
CA ALA A 163 2.60 18.28 7.96
C ALA A 163 2.85 17.45 9.23
N GLU A 164 2.50 17.99 10.41
CA GLU A 164 2.58 17.22 11.67
C GLU A 164 1.58 16.08 11.69
N ILE A 165 0.33 16.29 11.22
CA ILE A 165 -0.68 15.24 11.10
C ILE A 165 -0.20 14.12 10.16
N GLU A 166 0.36 14.47 9.01
CA GLU A 166 0.90 13.50 8.05
C GLU A 166 2.09 12.72 8.63
N ALA A 167 2.95 13.36 9.42
CA ALA A 167 4.04 12.69 10.14
C ALA A 167 3.51 11.71 11.21
N GLU A 168 2.45 12.09 11.93
CA GLU A 168 1.80 11.22 12.91
C GLU A 168 1.17 9.99 12.23
N TRP A 169 0.46 10.16 11.12
CA TRP A 169 -0.11 9.05 10.37
C TRP A 169 0.94 8.08 9.83
N ALA A 170 2.12 8.58 9.47
CA ALA A 170 3.23 7.77 8.96
C ALA A 170 4.00 7.00 10.04
N SER A 171 3.67 7.18 11.32
CA SER A 171 4.45 6.65 12.44
C SER A 171 3.64 5.74 13.36
N PRO A 172 4.17 4.56 13.76
CA PRO A 172 3.54 3.71 14.77
C PRO A 172 3.64 4.30 16.19
N THR A 173 4.56 5.24 16.40
CA THR A 173 4.78 5.93 17.67
C THR A 173 4.45 7.42 17.53
N ILE A 174 4.09 8.07 18.64
CA ILE A 174 3.85 9.52 18.60
C ILE A 174 5.11 10.27 18.15
N VAL A 175 4.96 11.24 17.26
CA VAL A 175 6.07 12.06 16.73
C VAL A 175 6.20 13.35 17.54
N ARG A 176 5.09 14.07 17.70
CA ARG A 176 4.99 15.29 18.49
C ARG A 176 4.56 14.96 19.92
N THR A 177 5.50 15.03 20.85
CA THR A 177 5.21 14.84 22.29
C THR A 177 4.70 16.11 22.97
N SER A 178 5.00 17.29 22.44
CA SER A 178 4.55 18.57 23.01
C SER A 178 3.03 18.73 22.89
N GLY A 179 2.37 18.92 24.03
CA GLY A 179 0.91 19.08 24.12
C GLY A 179 0.13 17.78 23.95
N VAL A 180 0.78 16.61 23.98
CA VAL A 180 0.06 15.33 23.94
C VAL A 180 -0.84 15.20 25.16
N TRP A 181 -2.09 14.89 24.93
CA TRP A 181 -3.06 14.53 25.96
C TRP A 181 -3.11 13.00 26.09
N ALA A 182 -3.38 12.26 25.02
CA ALA A 182 -3.36 10.79 25.07
C ALA A 182 -2.75 10.18 23.80
N ASN A 183 -2.20 8.98 23.93
CA ASN A 183 -1.75 8.16 22.82
C ASN A 183 -2.14 6.71 23.09
N TRP A 184 -3.18 6.25 22.40
CA TRP A 184 -3.62 4.86 22.40
C TRP A 184 -3.23 4.23 21.07
N PRO A 185 -2.19 3.38 21.04
CA PRO A 185 -1.84 2.64 19.82
C PRO A 185 -3.01 1.81 19.31
N MET A 186 -3.91 1.39 20.20
CA MET A 186 -5.06 0.54 19.91
C MET A 186 -4.66 -0.73 19.15
N LEU A 187 -3.46 -1.25 19.45
CA LEU A 187 -2.98 -2.50 18.89
C LEU A 187 -3.45 -3.65 19.78
N THR A 188 -2.63 -4.05 20.76
CA THR A 188 -2.92 -5.20 21.61
C THR A 188 -3.79 -4.89 22.82
N ASN A 189 -4.01 -3.60 23.14
CA ASN A 189 -4.77 -3.15 24.29
C ASN A 189 -5.25 -1.70 24.11
N ILE A 190 -5.94 -1.21 25.14
CA ILE A 190 -6.56 0.13 25.20
C ILE A 190 -5.83 1.07 26.19
N LEU A 191 -4.56 0.79 26.46
CA LEU A 191 -3.73 1.55 27.40
C LEU A 191 -3.13 2.79 26.75
N ASP A 192 -3.04 3.87 27.53
CA ASP A 192 -2.38 5.10 27.13
C ASP A 192 -0.87 4.97 27.30
N VAL A 193 -0.13 5.12 26.21
CA VAL A 193 1.34 5.07 26.21
C VAL A 193 1.97 6.47 26.12
N SER A 194 1.18 7.55 26.26
CA SER A 194 1.70 8.91 26.30
C SER A 194 2.47 9.24 27.59
N GLY A 195 2.29 8.44 28.65
CA GLY A 195 2.81 8.71 29.99
C GLY A 195 1.85 9.50 30.89
N ASN A 196 0.66 9.88 30.39
CA ASN A 196 -0.33 10.65 31.15
C ASN A 196 -1.37 9.80 31.89
N GLY A 197 -1.28 8.47 31.82
CA GLY A 197 -2.14 7.54 32.56
C GLY A 197 -3.62 7.58 32.10
N ARG A 198 -3.90 7.99 30.87
CA ARG A 198 -5.27 8.10 30.34
C ARG A 198 -5.79 6.79 29.77
N ASN A 199 -5.60 5.69 30.50
CA ASN A 199 -6.06 4.36 30.07
C ASN A 199 -7.58 4.37 29.84
N LEU A 200 -8.03 3.80 28.73
CA LEU A 200 -9.45 3.68 28.45
C LEU A 200 -10.06 2.56 29.30
N THR A 201 -11.33 2.71 29.61
CA THR A 201 -12.16 1.68 30.25
C THR A 201 -13.04 1.04 29.19
N ALA A 202 -13.01 -0.29 29.09
CA ALA A 202 -13.91 -1.03 28.23
C ALA A 202 -15.36 -0.92 28.71
N GLY A 203 -16.29 -0.95 27.75
CA GLY A 203 -17.71 -1.10 28.00
C GLY A 203 -18.05 -2.49 28.53
N THR A 204 -19.29 -2.92 28.29
CA THR A 204 -19.79 -4.21 28.79
C THR A 204 -19.25 -5.42 28.02
N THR A 205 -18.75 -5.20 26.81
CA THR A 205 -18.15 -6.22 25.94
C THR A 205 -16.71 -5.85 25.60
N ALA A 206 -15.87 -6.88 25.49
CA ALA A 206 -14.47 -6.70 25.12
C ALA A 206 -14.37 -6.49 23.60
N LEU A 207 -13.49 -5.56 23.20
CA LEU A 207 -13.16 -5.35 21.80
C LEU A 207 -12.49 -6.59 21.22
N THR A 208 -12.73 -6.86 19.94
CA THR A 208 -12.01 -7.87 19.17
C THR A 208 -10.77 -7.26 18.51
N THR A 209 -10.01 -8.07 17.77
CA THR A 209 -8.79 -7.62 17.08
C THR A 209 -8.90 -7.75 15.58
N GLU A 210 -8.19 -6.91 14.83
CA GLU A 210 -8.07 -6.98 13.38
C GLU A 210 -6.66 -6.62 12.86
N ASP A 211 -6.45 -6.73 11.55
CA ASP A 211 -5.15 -6.41 10.92
C ASP A 211 -4.78 -4.94 11.11
N ASP A 212 -3.50 -4.66 11.32
CA ASP A 212 -3.01 -3.29 11.51
C ASP A 212 -3.08 -2.48 10.21
N PRO A 213 -3.21 -1.14 10.30
CA PRO A 213 -3.10 -0.30 9.12
C PRO A 213 -1.72 -0.44 8.46
N PRO A 214 -1.65 -0.31 7.12
CA PRO A 214 -0.41 -0.47 6.37
C PRO A 214 0.51 0.73 6.61
N LEU A 215 1.34 0.66 7.65
CA LEU A 215 2.45 1.59 7.85
C LEU A 215 3.67 1.11 7.05
N THR A 216 4.20 1.97 6.19
CA THR A 216 5.45 1.69 5.47
C THR A 216 6.62 1.77 6.44
N THR A 217 7.08 0.63 6.94
CA THR A 217 8.34 0.57 7.70
C THR A 217 9.50 0.69 6.72
N THR A 218 10.18 1.84 6.68
CA THR A 218 11.46 1.96 5.97
C THR A 218 12.53 1.28 6.82
N VAL A 219 12.97 0.09 6.41
CA VAL A 219 14.12 -0.58 7.03
C VAL A 219 15.38 -0.03 6.36
N THR A 220 16.14 0.79 7.09
CA THR A 220 17.47 1.25 6.67
C THR A 220 18.50 0.49 7.49
N GLY A 221 19.17 -0.48 6.89
CA GLY A 221 20.35 -1.11 7.49
C GLY A 221 21.61 -0.41 6.99
N SER A 222 22.41 0.17 7.88
CA SER A 222 23.79 0.56 7.59
C SER A 222 24.72 -0.27 8.47
N ALA A 223 25.60 -1.06 7.85
CA ALA A 223 26.68 -1.73 8.55
C ALA A 223 28.01 -1.35 7.89
N THR A 224 28.95 -0.84 8.67
CA THR A 224 30.36 -0.71 8.29
C THR A 224 31.07 -1.94 8.84
N ALA A 225 30.91 -3.10 8.17
CA ALA A 225 31.58 -4.32 8.58
C ALA A 225 32.74 -4.62 7.63
N ALA A 226 33.96 -4.63 8.16
CA ALA A 226 35.13 -5.10 7.45
C ALA A 226 35.08 -6.62 7.14
N PHE A 227 34.11 -7.38 7.67
CA PHE A 227 34.03 -8.84 7.48
C PHE A 227 32.61 -9.44 7.66
N GLY A 228 31.62 -9.07 6.84
CA GLY A 228 30.33 -9.80 6.83
C GLY A 228 29.28 -9.20 5.91
N GLY A 229 28.65 -10.04 5.08
CA GLY A 229 27.60 -9.64 4.13
C GLY A 229 26.36 -9.05 4.82
N LEU A 230 25.68 -8.15 4.11
CA LEU A 230 24.44 -7.51 4.57
C LEU A 230 23.22 -8.30 4.05
N THR A 231 22.41 -8.81 4.99
CA THR A 231 21.10 -9.38 4.69
C THR A 231 20.01 -8.47 5.26
N ALA A 232 19.21 -7.87 4.38
CA ALA A 232 18.03 -7.10 4.77
C ALA A 232 16.77 -7.83 4.29
N THR A 233 15.91 -8.22 5.23
CA THR A 233 14.66 -8.94 4.98
C THR A 233 13.49 -8.07 5.42
N ALA A 234 12.52 -7.82 4.53
CA ALA A 234 11.30 -7.06 4.86
C ALA A 234 10.04 -7.73 4.26
N SER A 235 8.94 -7.69 5.02
CA SER A 235 7.60 -8.18 4.63
C SER A 235 6.58 -7.02 4.58
N GLY A 236 5.73 -6.94 3.54
CA GLY A 236 4.62 -5.96 3.43
C GLY A 236 4.63 -5.14 2.11
N THR A 237 4.48 -3.82 2.18
CA THR A 237 4.81 -2.87 1.09
C THR A 237 6.18 -2.20 1.30
N PRO A 238 7.30 -2.95 1.51
CA PRO A 238 8.53 -2.34 1.95
C PRO A 238 9.26 -1.63 0.81
N THR A 239 9.94 -0.53 1.16
CA THR A 239 11.08 -0.01 0.40
C THR A 239 12.34 -0.42 1.13
N VAL A 240 13.16 -1.28 0.54
CA VAL A 240 14.47 -1.66 1.08
C VAL A 240 15.54 -0.83 0.39
N ARG A 241 16.29 -0.05 1.19
CA ARG A 241 17.53 0.62 0.75
C ARG A 241 18.69 0.04 1.53
N ALA A 242 19.70 -0.43 0.81
CA ALA A 242 20.94 -0.90 1.40
C ALA A 242 22.11 -0.21 0.71
N THR A 243 23.10 0.18 1.50
CA THR A 243 24.36 0.76 1.02
C THR A 243 25.49 0.03 1.74
N ALA A 244 26.36 -0.63 0.98
CA ALA A 244 27.54 -1.31 1.50
C ALA A 244 28.80 -0.56 1.06
N THR A 245 29.69 -0.26 2.01
CA THR A 245 31.03 0.30 1.76
C THR A 245 32.06 -0.62 2.42
N GLY A 246 32.79 -1.41 1.61
CA GLY A 246 33.83 -2.32 2.11
C GLY A 246 34.44 -3.23 1.03
N GLN A 247 35.67 -3.68 1.25
CA GLN A 247 36.33 -4.75 0.47
C GLN A 247 35.76 -6.11 0.92
N PHE A 248 35.01 -6.77 0.04
CA PHE A 248 34.53 -8.16 0.12
C PHE A 248 33.37 -8.50 1.10
N GLY A 249 32.19 -7.91 0.88
CA GLY A 249 30.91 -8.47 1.35
C GLY A 249 29.83 -8.31 0.28
N GLY A 250 29.18 -9.39 -0.13
CA GLY A 250 28.04 -9.33 -1.06
C GLY A 250 26.82 -8.65 -0.43
N LEU A 251 25.90 -8.16 -1.28
CA LEU A 251 24.63 -7.57 -0.85
C LEU A 251 23.46 -8.50 -1.21
N THR A 252 22.67 -8.89 -0.21
CA THR A 252 21.44 -9.67 -0.40
C THR A 252 20.23 -8.91 0.15
N GLY A 253 19.33 -8.50 -0.74
CA GLY A 253 18.05 -7.89 -0.38
C GLY A 253 16.89 -8.81 -0.79
N THR A 254 15.98 -9.09 0.14
CA THR A 254 14.79 -9.92 -0.12
C THR A 254 13.53 -9.19 0.35
N ALA A 255 12.56 -9.01 -0.56
CA ALA A 255 11.28 -8.35 -0.29
C ALA A 255 10.08 -9.21 -0.71
N ASN A 256 9.12 -9.37 0.21
CA ASN A 256 7.84 -10.06 -0.01
C ASN A 256 6.65 -9.09 0.12
N GLY A 257 5.67 -9.13 -0.79
CA GLY A 257 4.55 -8.16 -0.89
C GLY A 257 4.80 -7.13 -2.00
N LEU A 258 4.11 -5.94 -2.10
CA LEU A 258 4.16 -4.90 -3.17
C LEU A 258 5.34 -3.87 -3.06
N PRO A 259 6.59 -4.13 -3.50
CA PRO A 259 7.81 -3.43 -3.19
C PRO A 259 8.47 -2.75 -4.40
N LYS A 260 9.38 -1.83 -4.07
CA LYS A 260 10.43 -1.31 -4.93
C LYS A 260 11.76 -1.60 -4.25
N VAL A 261 12.64 -2.35 -4.90
CA VAL A 261 13.99 -2.64 -4.40
C VAL A 261 14.99 -1.79 -5.18
N ALA A 262 15.66 -0.85 -4.49
CA ALA A 262 16.71 -0.02 -5.08
C ALA A 262 18.02 -0.26 -4.32
N GLY A 263 19.04 -0.74 -5.02
CA GLY A 263 20.37 -0.96 -4.47
C GLY A 263 21.43 -0.20 -5.28
N SER A 264 22.34 0.48 -4.58
CA SER A 264 23.55 1.03 -5.18
C SER A 264 24.77 0.39 -4.53
N ALA A 265 25.68 -0.13 -5.35
CA ALA A 265 26.89 -0.78 -4.88
C ALA A 265 28.14 -0.17 -5.54
N THR A 266 28.99 0.46 -4.73
CA THR A 266 30.37 0.82 -5.11
C THR A 266 31.29 -0.31 -4.62
N LEU A 267 31.45 -1.37 -5.41
CA LEU A 267 32.19 -2.57 -5.02
C LEU A 267 33.33 -2.88 -5.99
N THR A 268 34.49 -3.23 -5.44
CA THR A 268 35.50 -4.03 -6.13
C THR A 268 35.37 -5.47 -5.62
N GLY A 269 34.95 -6.41 -6.46
CA GLY A 269 35.00 -7.86 -6.21
C GLY A 269 33.82 -8.52 -5.49
N GLY A 270 32.68 -7.85 -5.29
CA GLY A 270 31.47 -8.45 -4.69
C GLY A 270 30.42 -8.89 -5.71
N ALA A 271 29.45 -9.71 -5.28
CA ALA A 271 28.23 -10.04 -6.04
C ALA A 271 27.01 -9.28 -5.48
N LEU A 272 26.11 -8.85 -6.37
CA LEU A 272 24.81 -8.26 -6.02
C LEU A 272 23.70 -9.27 -6.31
N THR A 273 22.96 -9.68 -5.27
CA THR A 273 21.81 -10.59 -5.42
C THR A 273 20.54 -9.91 -4.95
N GLY A 274 19.61 -9.65 -5.87
CA GLY A 274 18.29 -9.08 -5.59
C GLY A 274 17.18 -10.08 -5.91
N GLY A 275 16.31 -10.37 -4.93
CA GLY A 275 15.14 -11.23 -5.10
C GLY A 275 13.84 -10.52 -4.77
N ALA A 276 12.86 -10.56 -5.68
CA ALA A 276 11.52 -10.00 -5.46
C ALA A 276 10.41 -11.00 -5.89
N SER A 277 9.37 -11.15 -5.06
CA SER A 277 8.19 -11.97 -5.37
C SER A 277 6.96 -11.08 -5.67
N GLY A 278 6.43 -11.12 -6.91
CA GLY A 278 5.23 -10.38 -7.39
C GLY A 278 5.49 -9.27 -8.45
N LEU A 279 4.44 -8.54 -8.87
CA LEU A 279 4.40 -7.60 -10.03
C LEU A 279 5.28 -6.32 -9.85
N ARG A 280 6.55 -6.28 -10.31
CA ARG A 280 7.60 -5.34 -9.77
C ARG A 280 8.80 -5.02 -10.69
N THR A 281 9.48 -3.89 -10.37
CA THR A 281 10.73 -3.36 -10.99
C THR A 281 11.94 -3.49 -10.04
N VAL A 282 13.09 -3.96 -10.54
CA VAL A 282 14.38 -4.01 -9.83
C VAL A 282 15.38 -3.08 -10.52
N ILE A 283 15.96 -2.12 -9.80
CA ILE A 283 16.96 -1.16 -10.33
C ILE A 283 18.26 -1.30 -9.54
N GLY A 284 19.34 -1.64 -10.23
CA GLY A 284 20.70 -1.68 -9.66
C GLY A 284 21.68 -0.82 -10.47
N SER A 285 22.51 -0.03 -9.77
CA SER A 285 23.66 0.66 -10.37
C SER A 285 24.94 0.29 -9.64
N ALA A 286 25.98 -0.05 -10.41
CA ALA A 286 27.29 -0.41 -9.88
C ALA A 286 28.43 0.29 -10.63
N ALA A 287 29.43 0.77 -9.88
CA ALA A 287 30.52 1.60 -10.42
C ALA A 287 31.92 0.94 -10.42
N ALA A 288 32.05 -0.36 -10.10
CA ALA A 288 33.34 -1.05 -10.13
C ALA A 288 33.22 -2.57 -10.37
N GLN A 289 34.35 -3.24 -10.70
CA GLN A 289 34.48 -4.65 -11.11
C GLN A 289 33.68 -5.60 -10.19
N LEU A 290 32.59 -6.18 -10.70
CA LEU A 290 31.76 -7.16 -9.98
C LEU A 290 32.13 -8.59 -10.36
N GLY A 291 31.97 -9.51 -9.40
CA GLY A 291 32.03 -10.97 -9.59
C GLY A 291 30.74 -11.59 -10.16
N GLY A 292 29.70 -10.78 -10.42
CA GLY A 292 28.44 -11.19 -11.04
C GLY A 292 27.24 -10.40 -10.51
N LEU A 293 26.21 -10.24 -11.34
CA LEU A 293 24.90 -9.67 -10.98
C LEU A 293 23.84 -10.76 -11.13
N THR A 294 23.12 -11.08 -10.05
CA THR A 294 22.01 -12.05 -10.08
C THR A 294 20.71 -11.40 -9.66
N GLY A 295 19.76 -11.31 -10.59
CA GLY A 295 18.40 -10.82 -10.33
C GLY A 295 17.39 -11.94 -10.53
N THR A 296 16.61 -12.27 -9.50
CA THR A 296 15.53 -13.25 -9.56
C THR A 296 14.17 -12.59 -9.31
N ALA A 297 13.26 -12.74 -10.28
CA ALA A 297 11.89 -12.23 -10.17
C ALA A 297 10.87 -13.30 -10.59
N ALA A 298 9.75 -13.37 -9.88
CA ALA A 298 8.61 -14.23 -10.24
C ALA A 298 7.41 -13.34 -10.65
N ALA A 299 6.86 -13.59 -11.85
CA ALA A 299 5.82 -12.81 -12.57
C ALA A 299 6.37 -11.60 -13.38
N PRO A 300 5.58 -10.95 -14.28
CA PRO A 300 6.14 -10.10 -15.34
C PRO A 300 6.94 -8.93 -14.73
N SER A 301 8.23 -8.89 -15.05
CA SER A 301 9.23 -8.10 -14.32
C SER A 301 10.15 -7.32 -15.27
N HIS A 302 10.53 -6.10 -14.88
CA HIS A 302 11.56 -5.31 -15.56
C HIS A 302 12.81 -5.24 -14.67
N VAL A 303 13.95 -5.73 -15.18
CA VAL A 303 15.24 -5.73 -14.49
C VAL A 303 16.19 -4.81 -15.25
N THR A 304 16.62 -3.71 -14.63
CA THR A 304 17.60 -2.79 -15.20
C THR A 304 18.89 -2.79 -14.38
N GLY A 305 20.00 -3.16 -15.01
CA GLY A 305 21.35 -3.10 -14.45
C GLY A 305 22.23 -2.18 -15.28
N THR A 306 23.02 -1.33 -14.63
CA THR A 306 24.02 -0.46 -15.29
C THR A 306 25.40 -0.67 -14.63
N GLY A 307 26.43 -0.87 -15.45
CA GLY A 307 27.81 -1.12 -15.01
C GLY A 307 28.84 -0.54 -15.98
N THR A 308 29.99 -0.10 -15.46
CA THR A 308 31.00 0.69 -16.19
C THR A 308 32.36 -0.02 -16.38
N SER A 309 32.50 -1.32 -16.10
CA SER A 309 33.78 -2.07 -16.13
C SER A 309 33.58 -3.56 -16.48
N PRO A 310 34.60 -4.37 -16.85
CA PRO A 310 34.40 -5.68 -17.47
C PRO A 310 33.69 -6.62 -16.49
N LEU A 311 32.51 -7.07 -16.90
CA LEU A 311 31.57 -7.79 -16.04
C LEU A 311 31.97 -9.27 -15.90
N GLY A 312 31.84 -9.83 -14.69
CA GLY A 312 31.55 -11.25 -14.52
C GLY A 312 30.15 -11.60 -15.06
N PRO A 313 29.73 -12.89 -15.07
CA PRO A 313 28.47 -13.30 -15.69
C PRO A 313 27.25 -12.58 -15.11
N LEU A 314 26.38 -12.09 -16.01
CA LEU A 314 25.04 -11.60 -15.69
C LEU A 314 24.07 -12.78 -15.71
N THR A 315 23.39 -13.05 -14.60
CA THR A 315 22.34 -14.07 -14.55
C THR A 315 21.02 -13.42 -14.13
N ALA A 316 20.15 -13.19 -15.09
CA ALA A 316 18.77 -12.77 -14.84
C ALA A 316 17.86 -13.98 -15.03
N THR A 317 17.08 -14.33 -14.00
CA THR A 317 16.11 -15.44 -14.08
C THR A 317 14.72 -14.88 -13.78
N ALA A 318 13.87 -14.86 -14.79
CA ALA A 318 12.46 -14.48 -14.68
C ALA A 318 11.60 -15.74 -14.77
N HIS A 319 10.86 -16.07 -13.72
CA HIS A 319 9.84 -17.11 -13.78
C HIS A 319 8.51 -16.49 -14.19
N GLY A 320 8.14 -16.66 -15.46
CA GLY A 320 6.80 -16.33 -15.95
C GLY A 320 5.79 -17.35 -15.42
N ARG A 321 4.95 -16.95 -14.46
CA ARG A 321 3.72 -17.69 -14.16
C ARG A 321 2.61 -17.08 -15.01
N ILE A 322 2.09 -17.85 -15.98
CA ILE A 322 0.86 -17.49 -16.70
C ILE A 322 -0.28 -17.47 -15.65
N PRO A 323 -1.04 -16.36 -15.51
CA PRO A 323 -2.18 -16.32 -14.60
C PRO A 323 -3.23 -17.29 -15.13
N GLY A 324 -3.46 -18.39 -14.41
CA GLY A 324 -4.50 -19.35 -14.76
C GLY A 324 -4.14 -20.84 -14.69
N ALA A 325 -3.00 -21.26 -14.12
CA ALA A 325 -2.72 -22.69 -13.95
C ALA A 325 -3.66 -23.34 -12.91
N PRO A 326 -4.58 -24.27 -13.29
CA PRO A 326 -5.20 -25.16 -12.33
C PRO A 326 -4.16 -26.20 -11.87
N GLU A 327 -4.43 -26.81 -10.71
CA GLU A 327 -3.55 -27.76 -10.04
C GLU A 327 -2.90 -28.79 -10.98
N GLN A 328 -1.57 -28.91 -10.87
CA GLN A 328 -0.80 -29.90 -11.63
C GLN A 328 -1.31 -31.32 -11.33
N GLY A 329 -1.74 -32.02 -12.38
CA GLY A 329 -1.96 -33.48 -12.34
C GLY A 329 -3.23 -33.99 -13.05
N SER A 330 -4.14 -33.12 -13.49
CA SER A 330 -5.39 -33.54 -14.11
C SER A 330 -5.23 -33.87 -15.61
N TRP A 331 -5.87 -34.95 -16.07
CA TRP A 331 -6.00 -35.37 -17.49
C TRP A 331 -6.35 -34.22 -18.45
N TYR A 332 -7.11 -33.23 -17.97
CA TYR A 332 -7.49 -32.06 -18.75
C TYR A 332 -6.30 -31.14 -19.06
N GLY A 333 -5.30 -31.04 -18.17
CA GLY A 333 -4.08 -30.28 -18.45
C GLY A 333 -3.25 -30.88 -19.58
N LEU A 334 -3.26 -32.21 -19.72
CA LEU A 334 -2.61 -32.91 -20.83
C LEU A 334 -3.33 -32.67 -22.17
N LEU A 335 -4.67 -32.60 -22.15
CA LEU A 335 -5.47 -32.26 -23.34
C LEU A 335 -5.25 -30.82 -23.79
N ASP A 336 -5.09 -29.88 -22.86
CA ASP A 336 -4.83 -28.48 -23.19
C ASP A 336 -3.41 -28.28 -23.78
N ILE A 337 -2.39 -28.97 -23.25
CA ILE A 337 -1.04 -29.00 -23.84
C ILE A 337 -1.09 -29.52 -25.29
N LEU A 338 -1.85 -30.59 -25.54
CA LEU A 338 -2.00 -31.16 -26.89
C LEU A 338 -2.73 -30.20 -27.84
N ARG A 339 -3.74 -29.47 -27.35
CA ARG A 339 -4.48 -28.48 -28.14
C ARG A 339 -3.64 -27.25 -28.45
N GLU A 340 -2.87 -26.76 -27.49
CA GLU A 340 -1.93 -25.64 -27.67
C GLU A 340 -0.82 -26.01 -28.66
N GLY A 341 -0.23 -27.20 -28.54
CA GLY A 341 0.75 -27.69 -29.51
C GLY A 341 0.15 -27.83 -30.92
N ALA A 342 -1.11 -28.26 -31.04
CA ALA A 342 -1.80 -28.30 -32.32
C ALA A 342 -2.10 -26.90 -32.89
N GLN A 343 -2.34 -25.90 -32.04
CA GLN A 343 -2.52 -24.50 -32.45
C GLN A 343 -1.21 -23.91 -32.98
N LEU A 344 -0.11 -24.05 -32.22
CA LEU A 344 1.21 -23.57 -32.63
C LEU A 344 1.67 -24.23 -33.93
N ALA A 345 1.44 -25.53 -34.09
CA ALA A 345 1.76 -26.24 -35.34
C ALA A 345 0.85 -25.83 -36.52
N ARG A 346 -0.33 -25.24 -36.29
CA ARG A 346 -1.15 -24.61 -37.35
C ARG A 346 -0.59 -23.23 -37.68
N ASP A 347 -0.35 -22.41 -36.67
CA ASP A 347 0.17 -21.05 -36.83
C ASP A 347 1.54 -21.04 -37.53
N GLU A 348 2.41 -22.00 -37.21
CA GLU A 348 3.71 -22.16 -37.86
C GLU A 348 3.61 -22.63 -39.33
N ARG A 349 2.57 -23.41 -39.66
CA ARG A 349 2.28 -23.82 -41.05
C ARG A 349 1.65 -22.70 -41.87
N GLU A 350 0.93 -21.79 -41.22
CA GLU A 350 0.27 -20.65 -41.87
C GLU A 350 1.19 -19.43 -42.00
N ARG A 351 2.31 -19.41 -41.27
CA ARG A 351 3.28 -18.31 -41.31
C ARG A 351 3.98 -18.25 -42.67
N ASP A 352 3.93 -17.07 -43.30
CA ASP A 352 4.65 -16.84 -44.54
C ASP A 352 6.17 -16.94 -44.31
N PRO A 353 6.90 -17.66 -45.18
CA PRO A 353 8.33 -17.87 -45.04
C PRO A 353 9.06 -16.53 -45.20
N VAL A 354 9.93 -16.21 -44.25
CA VAL A 354 10.76 -14.99 -44.29
C VAL A 354 12.05 -15.19 -45.10
N ALA A 355 12.46 -16.45 -45.30
CA ALA A 355 13.63 -16.83 -46.06
C ALA A 355 13.34 -18.06 -46.93
N CYS A 356 14.06 -18.18 -48.05
CA CYS A 356 14.00 -19.35 -48.92
C CYS A 356 14.51 -20.59 -48.18
N LEU A 357 13.74 -21.67 -48.19
CA LEU A 357 14.14 -22.95 -47.57
C LEU A 357 15.37 -23.58 -48.24
N ASP A 358 15.60 -23.31 -49.52
CA ASP A 358 16.65 -23.96 -50.30
C ASP A 358 18.01 -23.27 -50.17
N CYS A 359 18.04 -21.95 -49.96
CA CYS A 359 19.30 -21.17 -49.90
C CYS A 359 19.43 -20.22 -48.70
N GLY A 360 18.39 -20.07 -47.87
CA GLY A 360 18.40 -19.20 -46.69
C GLY A 360 18.30 -17.70 -46.98
N GLU A 361 18.25 -17.29 -48.24
CA GLU A 361 18.14 -15.88 -48.63
C GLU A 361 16.75 -15.30 -48.28
N PRO A 362 16.65 -14.04 -47.79
CA PRO A 362 15.38 -13.40 -47.51
C PRO A 362 14.49 -13.31 -48.75
N LEU A 363 13.23 -13.70 -48.62
CA LEU A 363 12.27 -13.59 -49.71
C LEU A 363 11.88 -12.12 -49.95
N ARG A 364 11.68 -11.75 -51.21
CA ARG A 364 11.26 -10.40 -51.62
C ARG A 364 9.84 -10.41 -52.16
N THR A 365 9.10 -9.33 -51.93
CA THR A 365 7.75 -9.16 -52.48
C THR A 365 7.81 -8.82 -53.97
N GLY A 366 7.25 -9.67 -54.80
CA GLY A 366 7.12 -9.47 -56.24
C GLY A 366 5.92 -8.56 -56.60
N PRO A 367 5.82 -8.12 -57.86
CA PRO A 367 4.83 -7.14 -58.33
C PRO A 367 3.36 -7.61 -58.24
N ARG A 368 3.11 -8.90 -57.96
CA ARG A 368 1.78 -9.47 -57.72
C ARG A 368 1.53 -9.88 -56.26
N GLY A 369 2.34 -9.38 -55.32
CA GLY A 369 2.22 -9.67 -53.89
C GLY A 369 2.76 -11.05 -53.46
N GLN A 370 3.42 -11.78 -54.37
CA GLN A 370 3.99 -13.10 -54.10
C GLN A 370 5.40 -12.96 -53.53
N LEU A 371 5.83 -13.87 -52.67
CA LEU A 371 7.20 -13.91 -52.17
C LEU A 371 8.08 -14.67 -53.18
N TYR A 372 9.21 -14.09 -53.59
CA TYR A 372 10.15 -14.76 -54.48
C TYR A 372 11.58 -14.71 -53.94
N CYS A 373 12.34 -15.77 -54.22
CA CYS A 373 13.75 -15.86 -53.89
C CYS A 373 14.59 -15.26 -55.04
N PRO A 374 15.46 -14.28 -54.78
CA PRO A 374 16.30 -13.66 -55.82
C PRO A 374 17.37 -14.60 -56.40
N PHE A 375 17.74 -15.64 -55.67
CA PHE A 375 18.89 -16.49 -55.98
C PHE A 375 18.54 -17.62 -56.97
N ASP A 376 17.42 -18.30 -56.75
CA ASP A 376 17.00 -19.47 -57.54
C ASP A 376 15.70 -19.23 -58.33
N GLY A 377 15.06 -18.07 -58.13
CA GLY A 377 13.80 -17.72 -58.77
C GLY A 377 12.57 -18.42 -58.20
N SER A 378 12.68 -19.14 -57.07
CA SER A 378 11.55 -19.85 -56.46
C SER A 378 10.47 -18.88 -55.97
N ILE A 379 9.20 -19.20 -56.25
CA ILE A 379 8.03 -18.40 -55.87
C ILE A 379 7.24 -19.15 -54.79
N TRP A 380 6.87 -18.43 -53.74
CA TRP A 380 6.13 -18.93 -52.58
C TRP A 380 4.77 -18.22 -52.48
N GLY A 381 3.72 -19.01 -52.27
CA GLY A 381 2.36 -18.55 -52.01
C GLY A 381 2.07 -18.48 -50.51
N ALA A 382 0.87 -18.01 -50.15
CA ALA A 382 0.40 -17.93 -48.78
C ALA A 382 0.48 -19.30 -48.07
N GLY A 383 0.94 -19.32 -46.82
CA GLY A 383 1.11 -20.55 -46.03
C GLY A 383 2.35 -21.37 -46.44
N GLY A 384 3.38 -20.70 -46.96
CA GLY A 384 4.72 -21.28 -47.14
C GLY A 384 4.85 -22.42 -48.13
N ARG A 385 3.90 -22.57 -49.08
CA ARG A 385 4.04 -23.53 -50.19
C ARG A 385 4.72 -22.88 -51.40
N ARG A 386 5.71 -23.59 -51.97
CA ARG A 386 6.31 -23.23 -53.25
C ARG A 386 5.28 -23.43 -54.36
N ILE A 387 4.94 -22.36 -55.07
CA ILE A 387 3.92 -22.35 -56.12
C ILE A 387 4.51 -22.32 -57.53
N GLY A 388 5.82 -22.09 -57.66
CA GLY A 388 6.51 -22.12 -58.94
C GLY A 388 7.97 -21.70 -58.84
N GLN A 389 8.60 -21.55 -60.00
CA GLN A 389 9.95 -21.01 -60.15
C GLN A 389 9.99 -20.20 -61.43
N VAL A 390 10.57 -19.00 -61.39
CA VAL A 390 10.85 -18.23 -62.59
C VAL A 390 12.10 -18.84 -63.23
N SER A 391 11.97 -19.38 -64.43
CA SER A 391 13.13 -19.85 -65.19
C SER A 391 14.03 -18.66 -65.49
N ALA A 392 15.22 -18.63 -64.90
CA ALA A 392 16.26 -17.71 -65.31
C ALA A 392 16.79 -18.17 -66.68
N THR A 393 16.14 -17.76 -67.76
CA THR A 393 16.81 -17.70 -69.06
C THR A 393 17.89 -16.64 -68.96
N TYR A 394 19.14 -17.10 -68.84
CA TYR A 394 20.31 -16.28 -69.15
C TYR A 394 20.31 -15.88 -70.63
#